data_AF-A0A7V9M0T3-F1
#
_entry.id   AF-A0A7V9M0T3-F1
#
_cell.length_a   1.000
_cell.length_b   1.000
_cell.length_c   1.000
_cell.angle_alpha   90.00
_cell.angle_beta   90.00
_cell.angle_gamma   90.00
#
_symmetry.space_group_name_H-M   'P 1'
#
loop_
_entity.id
_entity.type
_entity.pdbx_description
1 polymer ?
#
loop_
_entity_poly.entity_id
_entity_poly.type
_entity_poly.pdbx_seq_one_letter_code
_entity_poly.pdbx_strand_id
1 'polypeptide(L)' 'MALRKYKPTTAGTRWRIGNAYAEITTNEPEKSLVEK' A
#
# COMPACT_ATOMS: atom_id res chain seq x y z
N MET A 1 -6.63 -8.20 3.03
CA MET A 1 -6.22 -7.13 2.08
C MET A 1 -6.48 -7.45 0.60
N ALA A 2 -7.26 -6.60 -0.07
CA ALA A 2 -7.50 -6.68 -1.50
C ALA A 2 -6.28 -6.22 -2.34
N LEU A 3 -6.14 -6.76 -3.56
CA LEU A 3 -5.12 -6.35 -4.53
C LEU A 3 -5.62 -5.17 -5.38
N ARG A 4 -4.79 -4.15 -5.57
CA ARG A 4 -5.00 -3.02 -6.48
C ARG A 4 -4.17 -3.21 -7.75
N LYS A 5 -4.85 -3.43 -8.87
CA LYS A 5 -4.24 -3.41 -10.21
C LYS A 5 -4.14 -1.97 -10.70
N TYR A 6 -2.96 -1.55 -11.13
CA TYR A 6 -2.75 -0.20 -11.65
C TYR A 6 -3.18 -0.11 -13.11
N LYS A 7 -3.68 1.06 -13.54
CA LYS A 7 -3.92 1.34 -14.95
C LYS A 7 -2.57 1.45 -15.68
N PRO A 8 -2.43 0.88 -16.88
CA PRO A 8 -1.16 0.85 -17.61
C PRO A 8 -0.90 2.19 -18.32
N THR A 9 -0.61 3.26 -17.56
CA THR A 9 -0.30 4.60 -18.13
C THR A 9 1.16 4.74 -18.56
N THR A 10 2.07 3.98 -17.93
CA THR A 10 3.49 3.86 -18.33
C THR A 10 3.89 2.38 -18.44
N ALA A 11 4.96 2.07 -19.18
CA ALA A 11 5.41 0.70 -19.40
C ALA A 11 5.64 -0.08 -18.09
N GLY A 12 6.21 0.58 -17.07
CA GLY A 12 6.44 -0.02 -15.75
C GLY A 12 5.16 -0.26 -14.93
N THR A 13 4.08 0.50 -15.18
CA THR A 13 2.80 0.31 -14.46
C THR A 13 1.94 -0.82 -15.00
N ARG A 14 2.28 -1.39 -16.18
CA ARG A 14 1.49 -2.45 -16.83
C ARG A 14 1.37 -3.73 -16.01
N TRP A 15 2.46 -4.10 -15.35
CA TRP A 15 2.55 -5.32 -14.54
C TRP A 15 2.54 -5.00 -13.03
N ARG A 16 2.36 -3.73 -12.67
CA ARG A 16 2.40 -3.30 -11.29
C ARG A 16 1.10 -3.72 -10.60
N ILE A 17 1.25 -4.47 -9.52
CA ILE A 17 0.19 -4.83 -8.58
C ILE A 17 0.60 -4.26 -7.23
N GLY A 18 -0.31 -3.59 -6.54
CA GLY A 18 -0.10 -3.08 -5.19
C GLY A 18 -1.17 -3.58 -4.23
N ASN A 19 -0.94 -3.39 -2.94
CA ASN A 19 -1.95 -3.69 -1.93
C ASN A 19 -2.92 -2.51 -1.83
N ALA A 20 -4.21 -2.79 -1.69
CA ALA A 20 -5.25 -1.77 -1.57
C ALA A 20 -5.36 -1.19 -0.15
N TYR A 21 -4.72 -1.82 0.85
CA TYR A 21 -4.71 -1.40 2.25
C TYR A 21 -6.09 -1.04 2.84
N ALA A 22 -7.16 -1.65 2.33
CA ALA A 22 -8.54 -1.31 2.71
C ALA A 22 -8.85 -1.58 4.20
N GLU A 23 -8.04 -2.40 4.86
CA GLU A 23 -8.16 -2.75 6.28
C GLU A 23 -7.28 -1.88 7.18
N ILE A 24 -6.39 -1.03 6.64
CA ILE A 24 -5.52 -0.14 7.42
C ILE A 24 -6.28 1.14 7.76
N THR A 25 -6.54 1.37 9.05
CA THR A 25 -7.28 2.53 9.54
C THR A 25 -6.41 3.73 9.90
N THR A 26 -5.16 3.50 10.30
CA THR A 26 -4.18 4.54 10.65
C THR A 26 -2.81 4.22 10.06
N ASN A 27 -2.12 5.24 9.56
CA ASN A 27 -0.79 5.10 8.96
C ASN A 27 0.34 5.43 9.95
N GLU A 28 0.00 5.90 11.15
CA GLU A 28 0.96 6.26 12.19
C GLU A 28 1.02 5.14 13.24
N PRO A 29 2.21 4.58 13.51
CA PRO A 29 2.38 3.62 14.59
C PRO A 29 2.39 4.33 15.94
N GLU A 30 2.06 3.58 16.99
CA GLU A 30 2.12 4.10 18.36
C GLU A 30 3.56 4.40 18.78
N LYS A 31 3.80 5.64 19.21
CA LYS A 31 5.15 6.17 19.52
C LYS A 31 5.89 5.39 20.60
N SER A 32 5.17 4.76 21.53
CA SER A 32 5.77 3.97 22.61
C SER A 32 6.24 2.59 22.19
N LEU A 33 5.77 2.08 21.05
CA LEU A 33 6.02 0.71 20.58
C LEU A 33 7.07 0.65 19.46
N VAL A 34 7.67 1.78 19.11
CA VAL A 34 8.71 1.87 18.09
C VAL A 34 10.02 2.27 18.76
N GLU A 35 11.00 1.36 18.78
CA GLU A 35 12.37 1.68 19.18
C GLU A 35 13.00 2.64 18.18
N LYS A 36 13.84 3.54 18.69
CA LYS A 36 14.44 4.64 17.91
C LYS A 36 15.64 4.17 17.09
#